data_AF-A0A953R4V3-F1
#
_entry.id   AF-A0A953R4V3-F1
#
_cell.length_a   1.000
_cell.length_b   1.000
_cell.length_c   1.000
_cell.angle_alpha   90.00
_cell.angle_beta   90.00
_cell.angle_gamma   90.00
#
_symmetry.space_group_name_H-M   'P 1'
#
loop_
_entity.id
_entity.type
_entity.pdbx_description
1 polymer ?
#
loop_
_entity_poly.entity_id
_entity_poly.type
_entity_poly.pdbx_seq_one_letter_code
_entity_poly.pdbx_strand_id
1 'polypeptide(L)'
;MTDVISEYQRWKQQGEELRVEAKQAMELRFRDLLMEAVRIAEEYRADFGSPLKPVAPVTAFRYKASATGKAKKAGKPKAAAKVERPAPPVEQPPAKPNKKVAGLQKRLATAKQKLEEAKAAGTPTRVLEDKIYEIEDDLRLAGQA
;
A
#
# COMPACT_ATOMS: atom_id res chain seq x y z
N MET A 1 21.79 -42.98 -6.25
CA MET A 1 21.86 -41.53 -6.55
C MET A 1 20.62 -41.20 -7.34
N THR A 2 19.69 -40.40 -6.80
CA THR A 2 18.58 -39.90 -7.60
C THR A 2 19.14 -39.10 -8.77
N ASP A 3 18.60 -39.35 -9.95
CA ASP A 3 19.08 -38.72 -11.17
C ASP A 3 18.68 -37.24 -11.14
N VAL A 4 19.65 -36.35 -10.94
CA VAL A 4 19.46 -34.90 -10.82
C VAL A 4 18.73 -34.33 -12.04
N ILE A 5 18.89 -34.97 -13.21
CA ILE A 5 18.19 -34.59 -14.45
C ILE A 5 16.69 -34.83 -14.30
N SER A 6 16.28 -35.93 -13.68
CA SER A 6 14.86 -36.25 -13.44
C SER A 6 14.22 -35.28 -12.44
N GLU A 7 14.95 -34.85 -11.41
CA GLU A 7 14.47 -33.84 -10.47
C GLU A 7 14.26 -32.50 -11.18
N TYR A 8 15.23 -32.03 -11.96
CA TYR A 8 15.09 -30.79 -12.73
C TYR A 8 13.87 -30.81 -13.67
N GLN A 9 13.62 -31.93 -14.36
CA GLN A 9 12.45 -32.07 -15.23
C GLN A 9 11.13 -31.97 -14.44
N ARG A 10 11.05 -32.58 -13.26
CA ARG A 10 9.87 -32.47 -12.37
C ARG A 10 9.65 -31.04 -11.92
N TRP A 11 10.68 -30.35 -11.44
CA TRP A 11 10.58 -28.94 -11.02
C TRP A 11 10.15 -28.04 -12.17
N LYS A 12 10.61 -28.32 -13.40
CA LYS A 12 10.18 -27.58 -14.59
C LYS A 12 8.70 -27.80 -14.90
N GLN A 13 8.21 -29.04 -14.84
CA GLN A 13 6.80 -29.37 -15.07
C GLN A 13 5.92 -28.74 -13.99
N GLN A 14 6.26 -28.93 -12.72
CA GLN A 14 5.55 -28.33 -11.58
C GLN A 14 5.52 -26.81 -11.67
N GLY A 15 6.65 -26.19 -12.02
CA GLY A 15 6.73 -24.73 -12.18
C GLY A 15 5.83 -24.20 -13.31
N GLU A 16 5.68 -24.97 -14.39
CA GLU A 16 4.79 -24.59 -15.49
C GLU A 16 3.31 -24.80 -15.12
N GLU A 17 2.98 -25.91 -14.47
CA GLU A 17 1.64 -26.18 -13.94
C GLU A 17 1.21 -25.09 -12.96
N LEU A 18 2.06 -24.73 -12.00
CA LEU A 18 1.81 -23.66 -11.04
C LEU A 18 1.55 -22.31 -11.72
N ARG A 19 2.25 -22.00 -12.82
CA ARG A 19 2.00 -20.76 -13.58
C ARG A 19 0.64 -20.78 -14.25
N VAL A 20 0.28 -21.90 -14.87
CA VAL A 20 -1.02 -22.07 -15.54
C VAL A 20 -2.14 -21.98 -14.51
N GLU A 21 -2.01 -22.67 -13.39
CA GLU A 21 -2.97 -22.65 -12.29
C GLU A 21 -3.12 -21.24 -11.70
N ALA A 22 -2.01 -20.57 -11.38
CA ALA A 22 -2.04 -19.21 -10.86
C ALA A 22 -2.71 -18.24 -11.84
N LYS A 23 -2.42 -18.36 -13.14
CA LYS A 23 -3.05 -17.56 -14.19
C LYS A 23 -4.56 -17.80 -14.23
N GLN A 24 -4.99 -19.05 -14.26
CA GLN A 24 -6.41 -19.41 -14.29
C GLN A 24 -7.13 -18.91 -13.03
N ALA A 25 -6.53 -19.08 -11.85
CA ALA A 25 -7.09 -18.59 -10.59
C ALA A 25 -7.24 -17.06 -10.57
N MET A 26 -6.24 -16.32 -11.09
CA MET A 26 -6.33 -14.87 -11.22
C MET A 26 -7.43 -14.44 -12.20
N GLU A 27 -7.51 -15.12 -13.36
CA GLU A 27 -8.53 -14.83 -14.37
C GLU A 27 -9.95 -15.11 -13.86
N LEU A 28 -10.16 -16.20 -13.12
CA LEU A 28 -11.44 -16.56 -12.53
C LEU A 28 -11.89 -15.50 -11.51
N ARG A 29 -11.02 -15.16 -10.56
CA ARG A 29 -11.30 -14.09 -9.57
C ARG A 29 -11.58 -12.74 -10.24
N PHE A 30 -10.85 -12.43 -11.30
CA PHE A 30 -11.08 -11.19 -12.05
C PHE A 30 -12.47 -11.15 -12.69
N ARG A 31 -12.92 -12.27 -13.26
CA ARG A 31 -14.27 -12.37 -13.82
C ARG A 31 -15.35 -12.23 -12.75
N ASP A 32 -15.18 -12.88 -11.61
CA ASP A 32 -16.12 -12.78 -10.49
C ASP A 32 -16.23 -11.33 -10.00
N LEU A 33 -15.10 -10.64 -9.84
CA LEU A 33 -15.05 -9.24 -9.44
C LEU A 33 -15.77 -8.32 -10.45
N LEU A 34 -15.61 -8.58 -11.76
CA LEU A 34 -16.31 -7.82 -12.79
C LEU A 34 -17.83 -8.05 -12.74
N MET A 35 -18.27 -9.29 -12.53
CA MET A 35 -19.70 -9.60 -12.39
C MET A 35 -20.30 -8.93 -11.15
N GLU A 36 -19.57 -8.93 -10.03
CA GLU A 36 -20.00 -8.24 -8.81
C GLU A 36 -20.07 -6.72 -9.01
N ALA A 37 -19.10 -6.13 -9.71
CA ALA A 37 -19.12 -4.71 -10.05
C ALA A 37 -20.32 -4.33 -10.92
N VAL A 38 -20.72 -5.18 -11.87
CA VAL A 38 -21.94 -4.99 -12.67
C VAL A 38 -23.18 -5.02 -11.79
N ARG A 39 -23.29 -6.01 -10.89
CA ARG A 39 -24.43 -6.11 -9.96
C ARG A 39 -24.57 -4.85 -9.10
N ILE A 40 -23.46 -4.36 -8.54
CA ILE A 40 -23.44 -3.12 -7.75
C ILE A 40 -23.85 -1.91 -8.61
N ALA A 41 -23.42 -1.86 -9.88
CA ALA A 41 -23.80 -0.79 -10.79
C ALA A 41 -25.31 -0.79 -11.12
N GLU A 42 -25.92 -1.98 -11.23
CA GLU A 42 -27.36 -2.13 -11.41
C GLU A 42 -28.13 -1.72 -10.16
N GLU A 43 -27.69 -2.12 -8.97
CA GLU A 43 -28.28 -1.71 -7.69
C GLU A 43 -28.21 -0.20 -7.50
N TYR A 44 -27.05 0.40 -7.74
CA TYR A 44 -26.90 1.86 -7.70
C TYR A 44 -27.85 2.56 -8.69
N ARG A 45 -27.98 2.02 -9.91
CA ARG A 45 -28.89 2.58 -10.90
C ARG A 45 -30.35 2.45 -10.46
N ALA A 46 -30.72 1.35 -9.80
CA ALA A 46 -32.06 1.15 -9.28
C ALA A 46 -32.38 2.14 -8.14
N ASP A 47 -31.44 2.38 -7.22
CA ASP A 47 -31.64 3.24 -6.06
C ASP A 47 -31.54 4.74 -6.38
N PHE A 48 -30.61 5.13 -7.27
CA PHE A 48 -30.26 6.53 -7.52
C PHE A 48 -30.60 7.01 -8.93
N GLY A 49 -31.17 6.15 -9.78
CA GLY A 49 -31.68 6.49 -11.11
C GLY A 49 -30.63 6.87 -12.16
N SER A 50 -29.33 6.83 -11.82
CA SER A 50 -28.23 7.20 -12.71
C SER A 50 -27.15 6.12 -12.76
N PRO A 51 -26.45 5.93 -13.89
CA PRO A 51 -25.35 4.97 -13.97
C PRO A 51 -24.09 5.50 -13.28
N LEU A 52 -23.35 4.62 -12.60
CA LEU A 52 -22.02 4.92 -12.06
C LEU A 52 -21.04 5.23 -13.19
N LYS A 53 -20.28 6.32 -13.05
CA LYS A 53 -19.21 6.68 -13.99
C LYS A 53 -18.04 5.70 -13.81
N PRO A 54 -17.53 5.07 -14.88
CA PRO A 54 -16.38 4.17 -14.76
C PRO A 54 -15.14 4.95 -14.28
N VAL A 55 -14.41 4.36 -13.34
CA VAL A 55 -13.12 4.89 -12.88
C VAL A 55 -12.14 4.86 -14.04
N ALA A 56 -11.33 5.91 -14.18
CA ALA A 56 -10.34 6.01 -15.24
C ALA A 56 -9.39 4.80 -15.20
N PRO A 57 -9.04 4.20 -16.36
CA PRO A 57 -8.14 3.06 -16.40
C PRO A 57 -6.79 3.47 -15.82
N VAL A 58 -6.28 2.66 -14.89
CA VAL A 58 -4.93 2.82 -14.35
C VAL A 58 -3.94 2.34 -15.41
N THR A 59 -3.52 3.25 -16.30
CA THR A 59 -2.62 2.93 -17.42
C THR A 59 -1.17 2.71 -17.02
N ALA A 60 -0.82 2.97 -15.76
CA ALA A 60 0.49 2.65 -15.22
C ALA A 60 0.41 2.44 -13.71
N PHE A 61 0.80 1.26 -13.25
CA PHE A 61 1.20 1.06 -11.87
C PHE A 61 2.54 1.76 -11.68
N ARG A 62 2.52 2.98 -11.14
CA ARG A 62 3.75 3.62 -10.68
C ARG A 62 4.22 2.87 -9.46
N TYR A 63 5.06 1.86 -9.70
CA TYR A 63 5.81 1.20 -8.64
C TYR A 63 6.70 2.27 -7.99
N LYS A 64 6.24 2.84 -6.88
CA LYS A 64 7.06 3.73 -6.04
C LYS A 64 8.04 2.85 -5.26
N ALA A 65 9.04 2.31 -5.96
CA ALA A 65 10.30 2.00 -5.32
C ALA A 65 10.87 3.34 -4.84
N SER A 66 10.82 3.59 -3.53
CA SER A 66 11.21 4.83 -2.84
C SER A 66 10.27 6.04 -3.05
N ALA A 67 9.32 6.22 -2.12
CA ALA A 67 8.78 7.54 -1.83
C ALA A 67 9.83 8.35 -1.05
N THR A 68 10.84 8.86 -1.74
CA THR A 68 11.64 10.00 -1.29
C THR A 68 11.21 11.25 -2.04
N GLY A 69 11.07 12.35 -1.30
CA GLY A 69 10.29 13.52 -1.67
C GLY A 69 10.73 14.29 -2.91
N LYS A 70 9.84 15.22 -3.29
CA LYS A 70 9.99 16.29 -4.28
C LYS A 70 11.45 16.69 -4.56
N ALA A 71 11.87 16.59 -5.82
CA ALA A 71 13.05 17.31 -6.30
C ALA A 71 12.75 17.97 -7.66
N LYS A 72 13.07 19.27 -7.72
CA LYS A 72 12.99 20.18 -8.87
C LYS A 72 14.02 19.82 -9.96
N LYS A 73 13.75 20.36 -11.15
CA LYS A 73 14.44 20.22 -12.45
C LYS A 73 15.99 20.07 -12.44
N ALA A 74 16.41 19.13 -13.29
CA ALA A 74 17.53 19.12 -14.26
C ALA A 74 18.98 19.42 -13.81
N GLY A 75 19.86 18.44 -14.02
CA GLY A 75 21.32 18.55 -14.11
C GLY A 75 21.94 17.27 -14.70
N LYS A 76 22.87 17.43 -15.66
CA LYS A 76 23.48 16.43 -16.58
C LYS A 76 24.18 15.20 -15.96
N PRO A 77 24.40 14.12 -16.74
CA PRO A 77 24.86 12.82 -16.27
C PRO A 77 26.39 12.73 -16.18
N LYS A 78 26.90 11.90 -15.25
CA LYS A 78 28.28 11.39 -15.27
C LYS A 78 28.29 9.88 -15.00
N ALA A 79 29.17 9.23 -15.75
CA ALA A 79 29.23 7.82 -16.10
C ALA A 79 29.74 6.86 -15.01
N ALA A 80 29.38 5.58 -15.20
CA ALA A 80 30.07 4.31 -14.89
C ALA A 80 30.45 4.02 -13.41
N ALA A 81 30.45 2.79 -12.87
CA ALA A 81 30.58 1.45 -13.44
C ALA A 81 30.13 0.36 -12.43
N LYS A 82 29.98 -0.85 -12.96
CA LYS A 82 30.17 -2.20 -12.35
C LYS A 82 29.08 -2.84 -11.45
N VAL A 83 28.26 -3.66 -12.12
CA VAL A 83 28.05 -5.12 -11.95
C VAL A 83 28.53 -5.77 -10.64
N GLU A 84 27.61 -6.39 -9.89
CA GLU A 84 27.70 -7.80 -9.41
C GLU A 84 26.40 -8.24 -8.69
N ARG A 85 25.98 -9.48 -8.93
CA ARG A 85 24.92 -10.29 -8.29
C ARG A 85 25.42 -11.75 -8.36
N PRO A 86 25.04 -12.74 -7.50
CA PRO A 86 24.09 -12.86 -6.36
C PRO A 86 24.83 -13.23 -5.03
N ALA A 87 24.27 -13.33 -3.81
CA ALA A 87 23.25 -14.24 -3.26
C ALA A 87 22.97 -13.88 -1.75
N PRO A 88 21.93 -14.44 -1.08
CA PRO A 88 21.32 -13.99 0.20
C PRO A 88 21.95 -14.71 1.44
N PRO A 89 21.36 -14.83 2.66
CA PRO A 89 20.39 -14.05 3.46
C PRO A 89 20.93 -13.73 4.89
N VAL A 90 20.73 -12.53 5.48
CA VAL A 90 20.96 -12.35 6.94
C VAL A 90 20.00 -11.33 7.56
N GLU A 91 19.24 -11.84 8.52
CA GLU A 91 18.69 -11.27 9.76
C GLU A 91 18.36 -9.77 9.89
N GLN A 92 17.15 -9.55 10.41
CA GLN A 92 16.76 -8.34 11.12
C GLN A 92 17.79 -7.95 12.19
N PRO A 93 18.01 -6.65 12.40
CA PRO A 93 18.33 -6.17 13.73
C PRO A 93 17.35 -5.09 14.25
N PRO A 94 17.23 -4.98 15.58
CA PRO A 94 16.04 -4.50 16.28
C PRO A 94 15.97 -2.97 16.51
N ALA A 95 14.78 -2.58 16.99
CA ALA A 95 14.32 -1.29 17.50
C ALA A 95 15.39 -0.26 17.90
N LYS A 96 15.34 0.89 17.22
CA LYS A 96 15.88 2.17 17.69
C LYS A 96 14.71 3.05 18.16
N PRO A 97 14.91 3.92 19.17
CA PRO A 97 13.85 4.68 19.83
C PRO A 97 12.98 5.40 18.80
N ASN A 98 11.67 5.13 18.84
CA ASN A 98 10.70 5.56 17.84
C ASN A 98 10.59 7.09 17.82
N LYS A 99 11.47 7.78 17.07
CA LYS A 99 11.35 9.21 16.73
C LYS A 99 9.96 9.55 16.16
N LYS A 100 9.31 8.54 15.57
CA LYS A 100 7.92 8.56 15.11
C LYS A 100 6.93 8.77 16.24
N VAL A 101 7.06 8.07 17.37
CA VAL A 101 6.20 8.24 18.55
C VAL A 101 6.33 9.65 19.13
N ALA A 102 7.56 10.17 19.26
CA ALA A 102 7.78 11.55 19.70
C ALA A 102 7.17 12.60 18.73
N GLY A 103 7.19 12.32 17.42
CA GLY A 103 6.53 13.15 16.41
C GLY A 103 4.99 13.11 16.51
N LEU A 104 4.41 11.94 16.75
CA LEU A 104 2.97 11.75 16.91
C LEU A 104 2.44 12.37 18.21
N GLN A 105 3.18 12.26 19.32
CA GLN A 105 2.85 12.93 20.58
C GLN A 105 2.79 14.46 20.43
N LYS A 106 3.74 15.06 19.70
CA LYS A 106 3.72 16.50 19.41
C LYS A 106 2.50 16.91 18.57
N ARG A 107 2.15 16.08 17.58
CA ARG A 107 0.97 16.31 16.73
C ARG A 107 -0.33 16.19 17.53
N LEU A 108 -0.43 15.22 18.43
CA LEU A 108 -1.55 15.07 19.35
C LEU A 108 -1.71 16.31 20.24
N ALA A 109 -0.63 16.79 20.86
CA ALA A 109 -0.68 17.99 21.69
C ALA A 109 -1.15 19.23 20.90
N THR A 110 -0.67 19.38 19.66
CA THR A 110 -1.07 20.50 18.79
C THR A 110 -2.53 20.37 18.34
N ALA A 111 -3.01 19.15 18.07
CA ALA A 111 -4.39 18.89 17.70
C ALA A 111 -5.35 19.13 18.86
N LYS A 112 -4.99 18.72 20.09
CA LYS A 112 -5.76 19.02 21.32
C LYS A 112 -5.81 20.51 21.60
N GLN A 113 -4.70 21.23 21.43
CA GLN A 113 -4.67 22.68 21.58
C GLN A 113 -5.59 23.39 20.56
N LYS A 114 -5.55 22.97 19.29
CA LYS A 114 -6.45 23.50 18.26
C LYS A 114 -7.92 23.17 18.52
N LEU A 115 -8.20 22.02 19.11
CA LEU A 115 -9.55 21.63 19.50
C LEU A 115 -10.06 22.50 20.64
N GLU A 116 -9.25 22.81 21.65
CA GLU A 116 -9.63 23.72 22.73
C GLU A 116 -9.77 25.17 22.23
N GLU A 117 -8.92 25.62 21.30
CA GLU A 117 -9.09 26.91 20.62
C GLU A 117 -10.37 26.95 19.78
N ALA A 118 -10.69 25.86 19.06
CA ALA A 118 -11.91 25.75 18.26
C ALA A 118 -13.18 25.69 19.13
N LYS A 119 -13.11 25.03 20.29
CA LYS A 119 -14.18 25.02 21.30
C LYS A 119 -14.38 26.40 21.91
N ALA A 120 -13.29 27.09 22.27
CA ALA A 120 -13.34 28.45 22.81
C ALA A 120 -13.88 29.46 21.78
N ALA A 121 -13.60 29.24 20.49
CA ALA A 121 -14.11 30.04 19.38
C ALA A 121 -15.54 29.64 18.94
N GLY A 122 -16.14 28.60 19.53
CA GLY A 122 -17.48 28.10 19.14
C GLY A 122 -17.57 27.53 17.73
N THR A 123 -16.43 27.16 17.13
CA THR A 123 -16.34 26.58 15.79
C THR A 123 -16.53 25.06 15.83
N PRO A 124 -16.99 24.42 14.73
CA PRO A 124 -17.23 22.98 14.72
C PRO A 124 -15.94 22.17 14.95
N THR A 125 -15.91 21.41 16.05
CA THR A 125 -14.73 20.67 16.55
C THR A 125 -14.63 19.24 16.04
N ARG A 126 -15.69 18.70 15.42
CA ARG A 126 -15.78 17.30 15.00
C ARG A 126 -14.60 16.84 14.13
N VAL A 127 -14.16 17.66 13.19
CA VAL A 127 -13.02 17.36 12.31
C VAL A 127 -11.68 17.33 13.09
N LEU A 128 -11.58 18.04 14.21
CA LEU A 128 -10.40 18.02 15.07
C LEU A 128 -10.44 16.84 16.04
N GLU A 129 -11.64 16.47 16.51
CA GLU A 129 -11.88 15.26 17.30
C GLU A 129 -11.53 14.00 16.52
N ASP A 130 -12.01 13.87 15.28
CA ASP A 130 -11.70 12.75 14.39
C ASP A 130 -10.17 12.63 14.16
N LYS A 131 -9.50 13.75 13.93
CA LYS A 131 -8.02 13.79 13.78
C LYS A 131 -7.27 13.39 15.04
N ILE A 132 -7.81 13.68 16.23
CA ILE A 132 -7.19 13.24 17.49
C ILE A 132 -7.33 11.73 17.63
N TYR A 133 -8.50 11.17 17.30
CA TYR A 133 -8.70 9.71 17.32
C TYR A 133 -7.75 8.97 16.36
N GLU A 134 -7.55 9.48 15.14
CA GLU A 134 -6.59 8.89 14.19
C GLU A 134 -5.14 8.94 14.71
N ILE A 135 -4.71 10.07 15.28
CA ILE A 135 -3.35 10.22 15.82
C ILE A 135 -3.13 9.35 17.06
N GLU A 136 -4.16 9.17 17.89
CA GLU A 136 -4.12 8.26 19.04
C GLU A 136 -4.02 6.80 18.61
N ASP A 137 -4.68 6.40 17.51
CA ASP A 137 -4.56 5.05 16.95
C ASP A 137 -3.18 4.80 16.34
N ASP A 138 -2.66 5.75 15.57
CA ASP A 138 -1.28 5.71 15.05
C ASP A 138 -0.25 5.59 16.18
N LEU A 139 -0.50 6.19 17.35
CA LEU A 139 0.33 6.05 18.53
C LEU A 139 0.26 4.65 19.14
N ARG A 140 -0.93 4.02 19.19
CA ARG A 140 -1.08 2.64 19.66
C ARG A 140 -0.36 1.67 18.72
N LEU A 141 -0.54 1.84 17.41
CA LEU A 141 0.10 1.00 16.40
C LEU A 141 1.62 1.16 16.40
N ALA A 142 2.13 2.38 16.56
CA ALA A 142 3.56 2.65 16.67
C ALA A 142 4.18 2.19 18.01
N GLY A 143 3.36 1.92 19.03
CA GLY A 143 3.80 1.34 20.31
C GLY A 143 3.78 -0.20 20.32
N GLN A 144 3.08 -0.84 19.39
CA GLN A 144 3.01 -2.29 19.23
C GLN A 144 4.05 -2.86 18.23
N ALA A 145 4.82 -1.99 17.57
CA ALA A 145 5.89 -2.33 16.62
C ALA A 145 7.28 -2.10 17.22
#